data_AF-A0A9P1BJV2-F1
#
_entry.id   AF-A0A9P1BJV2-F1
#
_cell.length_a   1.000
_cell.length_b   1.000
_cell.length_c   1.000
_cell.angle_alpha   90.00
_cell.angle_beta   90.00
_cell.angle_gamma   90.00
#
_symmetry.space_group_name_H-M   'P 1'
#
loop_
_entity.id
_entity.type
_entity.pdbx_description
1 polymer ?
#
loop_
_entity_poly.entity_id
_entity_poly.type
_entity_poly.pdbx_seq_one_letter_code
_entity_poly.pdbx_strand_id
1 'polypeptide(L)'
;MNTLTLLQLRSFLSQMRHHEEEHATVTKLSALGIAMQALMDAYDSFLHLSVAAPVQVLNTYSFAVVSMLKFSLFALVEIRYLLLIWRHQHQHMFAEGWEAVRQELSRVYAQFYGALVGGLILIFIASDYLDFVALLMQAYWLPQIIHDVRHGSKNSFTHFFIFSITATRSLQFLYLWGCPAGIFDGEIYPHLPGAPSFELCLAAVLLQVMQVSLMVSQRRLGPRWFVPWLCLPHVYNYRRFLQAPPLGSECVICMLEITSEDGVQIVTTPCEHRFHVSCLERWMDVKMECPTCRRQLPPM
;
A
#
# COMPACT_ATOMS: atom_id res chain seq x y z
N MET A 1 12.24 4.96 20.47
CA MET A 1 12.41 4.06 19.31
C MET A 1 11.77 2.69 19.52
N ASN A 2 12.10 1.92 20.58
CA ASN A 2 11.47 0.62 20.87
C ASN A 2 9.93 0.63 20.90
N THR A 3 9.33 1.64 21.55
CA THR A 3 7.87 1.76 21.62
C THR A 3 7.24 2.05 20.24
N LEU A 4 7.94 2.82 19.39
CA LEU A 4 7.48 3.13 18.04
C LEU A 4 7.50 1.88 17.15
N THR A 5 8.55 1.06 17.23
CA THR A 5 8.64 -0.19 16.44
C THR A 5 7.61 -1.22 16.88
N LEU A 6 7.34 -1.34 18.18
CA LEU A 6 6.26 -2.19 18.68
C LEU A 6 4.88 -1.70 18.22
N LEU A 7 4.67 -0.38 18.15
CA LEU A 7 3.44 0.20 17.62
C LEU A 7 3.29 -0.07 16.11
N GLN A 8 4.36 0.05 15.32
CA GLN A 8 4.36 -0.34 13.90
C GLN A 8 4.00 -1.82 13.73
N LEU A 9 4.65 -2.71 14.48
CA LEU A 9 4.37 -4.15 14.47
C LEU A 9 2.90 -4.45 14.80
N ARG A 10 2.37 -3.85 15.87
CA ARG A 10 0.96 -3.99 16.24
C ARG A 10 0.04 -3.51 15.11
N SER A 11 0.40 -2.43 14.44
CA SER A 11 -0.40 -1.84 13.36
C SER A 11 -0.49 -2.77 12.16
N PHE A 12 0.64 -3.31 11.69
CA PHE A 12 0.66 -4.28 10.60
C PHE A 12 -0.10 -5.56 10.94
N LEU A 13 0.13 -6.15 12.12
CA LEU A 13 -0.57 -7.36 12.54
C LEU A 13 -2.08 -7.14 12.67
N SER A 14 -2.51 -5.98 13.19
CA SER A 14 -3.92 -5.62 13.28
C SER A 14 -4.54 -5.44 11.89
N GLN A 15 -3.81 -4.84 10.95
CA GLN A 15 -4.28 -4.63 9.58
C GLN A 15 -4.39 -5.97 8.83
N MET A 16 -3.39 -6.85 8.94
CA MET A 16 -3.43 -8.18 8.35
C MET A 16 -4.63 -8.99 8.84
N ARG A 17 -4.88 -9.00 10.15
CA ARG A 17 -6.02 -9.72 10.74
C ARG A 17 -7.36 -9.19 10.23
N HIS A 18 -7.52 -7.87 10.14
CA HIS A 18 -8.74 -7.26 9.61
C HIS A 18 -9.03 -7.73 8.17
N HIS A 19 -7.98 -7.87 7.36
CA HIS A 19 -8.09 -8.36 5.99
C HIS A 19 -8.25 -9.88 5.86
N GLU A 20 -7.77 -10.66 6.82
CA GLU A 20 -8.07 -12.10 6.91
C GLU A 20 -9.56 -12.34 7.16
N GLU A 21 -10.20 -11.50 7.98
CA GLU A 21 -11.64 -11.56 8.22
C GLU A 21 -12.45 -11.07 7.01
N GLU A 22 -11.96 -10.04 6.31
CA GLU A 22 -12.66 -9.39 5.20
C GLU A 22 -11.90 -9.56 3.86
N HIS A 23 -11.72 -10.82 3.42
CA HIS A 23 -10.88 -11.23 2.26
C HIS A 23 -10.96 -10.34 1.01
N ALA A 24 -12.12 -9.74 0.75
CA ALA A 24 -12.35 -8.94 -0.44
C ALA A 24 -11.70 -7.55 -0.41
N THR A 25 -11.30 -7.09 0.78
CA THR A 25 -10.62 -5.80 0.95
C THR A 25 -9.12 -5.87 0.63
N VAL A 26 -8.53 -7.07 0.57
CA VAL A 26 -7.09 -7.28 0.26
C VAL A 26 -6.74 -6.79 -1.14
N THR A 27 -7.62 -6.97 -2.12
CA THR A 27 -7.38 -6.59 -3.52
C THR A 27 -7.32 -5.07 -3.72
N LYS A 28 -7.87 -4.30 -2.77
CA LYS A 28 -7.87 -2.82 -2.75
C LYS A 28 -6.52 -2.22 -2.34
N LEU A 29 -5.58 -3.06 -1.91
CA LEU A 29 -4.27 -2.66 -1.43
C LEU A 29 -3.25 -2.56 -2.56
N SER A 30 -2.45 -1.49 -2.53
CA SER A 30 -1.30 -1.32 -3.40
C SER A 30 -0.14 -2.17 -2.91
N ALA A 31 0.19 -3.23 -3.66
CA ALA A 31 1.39 -4.02 -3.40
C ALA A 31 2.66 -3.15 -3.41
N LEU A 32 2.74 -2.16 -4.31
CA LEU A 32 3.84 -1.20 -4.36
C LEU A 32 3.92 -0.33 -3.09
N GLY A 33 2.77 0.09 -2.55
CA GLY A 33 2.72 0.86 -1.31
C GLY A 33 3.27 0.08 -0.11
N ILE A 34 2.84 -1.17 0.06
CA ILE A 34 3.36 -2.05 1.12
C ILE A 34 4.83 -2.38 0.91
N ALA A 35 5.26 -2.64 -0.33
CA ALA A 35 6.67 -2.87 -0.64
C ALA A 35 7.54 -1.65 -0.30
N MET A 36 7.08 -0.43 -0.61
CA MET A 36 7.80 0.81 -0.26
C MET A 36 7.93 0.97 1.26
N GLN A 37 6.88 0.65 2.03
CA GLN A 37 6.94 0.66 3.49
C GLN A 37 7.96 -0.35 4.03
N ALA A 38 7.98 -1.56 3.47
CA ALA A 38 8.95 -2.58 3.86
C ALA A 38 10.40 -2.20 3.53
N LEU A 39 10.62 -1.53 2.39
CA LEU A 39 11.94 -0.99 2.04
C LEU A 39 12.40 0.07 3.04
N MET A 40 11.52 0.98 3.45
CA MET A 40 11.85 2.00 4.46
C MET A 40 12.22 1.37 5.81
N ASP A 41 11.46 0.38 6.29
CA ASP A 41 11.78 -0.28 7.56
C ASP A 41 13.06 -1.12 7.48
N ALA A 42 13.37 -1.68 6.31
CA ALA A 42 14.66 -2.32 6.05
C ALA A 42 15.82 -1.31 6.10
N TYR A 43 15.70 -0.14 5.46
CA TYR A 43 16.73 0.92 5.53
C TYR A 43 16.92 1.43 6.95
N ASP A 44 15.84 1.62 7.69
CA ASP A 44 15.92 2.00 9.10
C ASP A 44 16.60 0.93 9.95
N SER A 45 16.34 -0.35 9.68
CA SER A 45 17.01 -1.46 10.34
C SER A 45 18.53 -1.41 10.14
N PHE A 46 18.98 -1.13 8.90
CA PHE A 46 20.39 -0.93 8.60
C PHE A 46 20.97 0.30 9.29
N LEU A 47 20.25 1.44 9.27
CA LEU A 47 20.67 2.65 9.98
C LEU A 47 20.88 2.39 11.48
N HIS A 48 19.94 1.73 12.15
CA HIS A 48 20.07 1.39 13.57
C HIS A 48 21.22 0.42 13.84
N LEU A 49 21.49 -0.52 12.93
CA LEU A 49 22.64 -1.42 13.04
C LEU A 49 23.98 -0.68 12.89
N SER A 50 24.08 0.21 11.89
CA SER A 50 25.23 1.07 11.69
C SER A 50 25.47 1.98 12.90
N VAL A 51 24.40 2.50 13.51
CA VAL A 51 24.45 3.33 14.72
C VAL A 51 24.74 2.50 15.99
N ALA A 52 24.49 1.20 15.98
CA ALA A 52 24.84 0.35 17.12
C ALA A 52 26.35 0.00 17.16
N ALA A 53 27.01 -0.10 16.01
CA ALA A 53 28.34 -0.68 15.88
C ALA A 53 29.47 0.08 16.63
N PRO A 54 29.59 1.42 16.56
CA PRO A 54 30.69 2.14 17.22
C PRO A 54 30.34 2.66 18.63
N VAL A 55 29.11 2.46 19.12
CA VAL A 55 28.66 3.00 20.42
C VAL A 55 29.09 2.09 21.58
N GLN A 56 29.34 2.68 22.75
CA GLN A 56 29.63 1.95 23.99
C GLN A 56 28.51 0.96 24.37
N VAL A 57 28.93 -0.15 25.01
CA VAL A 57 28.15 -1.36 25.32
C VAL A 57 26.72 -1.10 25.82
N LEU A 58 26.50 -0.12 26.71
CA LEU A 58 25.18 0.12 27.31
C LEU A 58 24.13 0.63 26.29
N ASN A 59 24.54 1.48 25.34
CA ASN A 59 23.66 2.03 24.31
C ASN A 59 23.54 1.10 23.09
N THR A 60 24.55 0.27 22.83
CA THR A 60 24.55 -0.75 21.77
C THR A 60 23.33 -1.67 21.85
N TYR A 61 22.96 -2.11 23.06
CA TYR A 61 21.82 -3.03 23.23
C TYR A 61 20.48 -2.41 22.81
N SER A 62 20.27 -1.12 23.10
CA SER A 62 19.01 -0.46 22.73
C SER A 62 18.86 -0.35 21.21
N PHE A 63 19.92 0.06 20.49
CA PHE A 63 19.87 0.17 19.02
C PHE A 63 19.84 -1.19 18.33
N ALA A 64 20.57 -2.18 18.84
CA ALA A 64 20.56 -3.54 18.31
C ALA A 64 19.16 -4.18 18.42
N VAL A 65 18.47 -4.01 19.57
CA VAL A 65 17.10 -4.50 19.74
C VAL A 65 16.13 -3.82 18.76
N VAL A 66 16.23 -2.50 18.57
CA VAL A 66 15.41 -1.80 17.55
C VAL A 66 15.67 -2.37 16.16
N SER A 67 16.95 -2.54 15.79
CA SER A 67 17.34 -3.10 14.48
C SER A 67 16.78 -4.50 14.29
N MET A 68 16.91 -5.39 15.27
CA MET A 68 16.37 -6.76 15.21
C MET A 68 14.83 -6.79 15.11
N LEU A 69 14.14 -5.90 15.84
CA LEU A 69 12.68 -5.77 15.74
C LEU A 69 12.24 -5.24 14.38
N LYS A 70 12.91 -4.22 13.82
CA LYS A 70 12.63 -3.73 12.46
C LYS A 70 12.95 -4.78 11.40
N PHE A 71 14.05 -5.51 11.55
CA PHE A 71 14.39 -6.64 10.68
C PHE A 71 13.29 -7.70 10.70
N SER A 72 12.80 -8.06 11.89
CA SER A 72 11.70 -9.01 12.04
C SER A 72 10.40 -8.49 11.44
N LEU A 73 10.10 -7.19 11.61
CA LEU A 73 8.94 -6.54 11.03
C LEU A 73 8.93 -6.66 9.50
N PHE A 74 10.01 -6.21 8.84
CA PHE A 74 10.04 -6.27 7.37
C PHE A 74 10.14 -7.70 6.86
N ALA A 75 11.04 -8.52 7.43
CA ALA A 75 11.36 -9.84 6.88
C ALA A 75 10.25 -10.88 7.12
N LEU A 76 9.54 -10.79 8.26
CA LEU A 76 8.53 -11.78 8.63
C LEU A 76 7.09 -11.29 8.45
N VAL A 77 6.80 -10.02 8.71
CA VAL A 77 5.42 -9.52 8.70
C VAL A 77 5.09 -8.85 7.36
N GLU A 78 5.84 -7.82 6.98
CA GLU A 78 5.52 -7.03 5.79
C GLU A 78 5.74 -7.81 4.49
N ILE A 79 6.83 -8.59 4.37
CA ILE A 79 7.01 -9.47 3.20
C ILE A 79 5.87 -10.49 3.11
N ARG A 80 5.45 -11.11 4.22
CA ARG A 80 4.30 -12.04 4.18
C ARG A 80 3.02 -11.32 3.77
N TYR A 81 2.83 -10.09 4.23
CA TYR A 81 1.67 -9.30 3.84
C TYR A 81 1.69 -8.93 2.35
N LEU A 82 2.86 -8.53 1.81
CA LEU A 82 3.05 -8.29 0.39
C LEU A 82 2.71 -9.53 -0.45
N LEU A 83 3.15 -10.71 -0.01
CA LEU A 83 2.86 -11.98 -0.69
C LEU A 83 1.38 -12.36 -0.60
N LEU A 84 0.72 -12.06 0.52
CA LEU A 84 -0.73 -12.25 0.67
C LEU A 84 -1.49 -11.40 -0.36
N ILE A 85 -1.13 -10.12 -0.48
CA ILE A 85 -1.73 -9.20 -1.46
C ILE A 85 -1.47 -9.70 -2.88
N TRP A 86 -0.21 -10.03 -3.18
CA TRP A 86 0.18 -10.54 -4.50
C TRP A 86 -0.59 -11.81 -4.88
N ARG A 87 -0.72 -12.75 -3.93
CA ARG A 87 -1.46 -14.01 -4.12
C ARG A 87 -2.93 -13.76 -4.45
N HIS A 88 -3.59 -12.84 -3.75
CA HIS A 88 -4.99 -12.51 -4.00
C HIS A 88 -5.17 -11.84 -5.38
N GLN A 89 -4.25 -10.96 -5.77
CA GLN A 89 -4.32 -10.29 -7.07
C GLN A 89 -4.05 -11.24 -8.26
N HIS A 90 -3.29 -12.32 -8.03
CA HIS A 90 -2.88 -13.28 -9.07
C HIS A 90 -3.53 -14.65 -8.89
N GLN A 91 -4.74 -14.72 -8.32
CA GLN A 91 -5.43 -16.00 -8.07
C GLN A 91 -5.62 -16.84 -9.35
N HIS A 92 -5.73 -16.21 -10.52
CA HIS A 92 -5.87 -16.90 -11.81
C HIS A 92 -4.62 -17.71 -12.21
N MET A 93 -3.41 -17.24 -11.86
CA MET A 93 -2.14 -17.92 -12.18
C MET A 93 -2.03 -19.29 -11.52
N PHE A 94 -2.73 -19.50 -10.40
CA PHE A 94 -2.75 -20.81 -9.72
C PHE A 94 -3.42 -21.91 -10.56
N ALA A 95 -4.22 -21.54 -11.56
CA ALA A 95 -4.79 -22.49 -12.52
C ALA A 95 -3.76 -23.00 -13.55
N GLU A 96 -2.69 -22.23 -13.80
CA GLU A 96 -1.64 -22.57 -14.76
C GLU A 96 -0.60 -23.55 -14.20
N GLY A 97 -0.66 -23.85 -12.90
CA GLY A 97 0.21 -24.82 -12.22
C GLY A 97 1.25 -24.17 -11.28
N TRP A 98 1.85 -25.01 -10.43
CA TRP A 98 2.75 -24.54 -9.37
C TRP A 98 4.08 -23.96 -9.91
N GLU A 99 4.56 -24.42 -11.05
CA GLU A 99 5.81 -23.94 -11.65
C GLU A 99 5.71 -22.48 -12.10
N ALA A 100 4.59 -22.11 -12.73
CA ALA A 100 4.31 -20.73 -13.13
C ALA A 100 4.28 -19.78 -11.92
N VAL A 101 3.56 -20.19 -10.86
CA VAL A 101 3.49 -19.44 -9.60
C VAL A 101 4.89 -19.26 -8.99
N ARG A 102 5.72 -20.31 -8.99
CA ARG A 102 7.08 -20.26 -8.44
C ARG A 102 7.97 -19.28 -9.20
N GLN A 103 7.92 -19.28 -10.53
CA GLN A 103 8.72 -18.37 -11.35
C GLN A 103 8.36 -16.90 -11.13
N GLU A 104 7.07 -16.58 -11.09
CA GLU A 104 6.60 -15.22 -10.82
C GLU A 104 6.95 -14.78 -9.40
N LEU A 105 6.78 -15.66 -8.40
CA LEU A 105 7.18 -15.38 -7.03
C LEU A 105 8.68 -15.08 -6.92
N SER A 106 9.53 -15.88 -7.59
CA SER A 106 10.97 -15.61 -7.66
C SER A 106 11.28 -14.26 -8.31
N ARG A 107 10.52 -13.85 -9.33
CA ARG A 107 10.66 -12.53 -9.97
C ARG A 107 10.30 -11.40 -9.00
N VAL A 108 9.21 -11.54 -8.25
CA VAL A 108 8.80 -10.55 -7.23
C VAL A 108 9.87 -10.39 -6.15
N TYR A 109 10.42 -11.50 -5.65
CA TYR A 109 11.53 -11.44 -4.68
C TYR A 109 12.78 -10.78 -5.27
N ALA A 110 13.16 -11.13 -6.50
CA ALA A 110 14.33 -10.54 -7.15
C ALA A 110 14.16 -9.02 -7.34
N GLN A 111 12.96 -8.56 -7.72
CA GLN A 111 12.64 -7.14 -7.83
C GLN A 111 12.72 -6.43 -6.47
N PHE A 112 12.16 -7.03 -5.41
CA PHE A 112 12.18 -6.44 -4.08
C PHE A 112 13.61 -6.31 -3.52
N TYR A 113 14.40 -7.39 -3.53
CA TYR A 113 15.77 -7.36 -3.03
C TYR A 113 16.70 -6.54 -3.93
N GLY A 114 16.46 -6.55 -5.24
CA GLY A 114 17.15 -5.65 -6.17
C GLY A 114 16.89 -4.17 -5.85
N ALA A 115 15.63 -3.80 -5.55
CA ALA A 115 15.27 -2.46 -5.12
C ALA A 115 15.89 -2.11 -3.75
N LEU A 116 15.94 -3.07 -2.82
CA LEU A 116 16.60 -2.88 -1.52
C LEU A 116 18.09 -2.53 -1.70
N VAL A 117 18.85 -3.37 -2.42
CA VAL A 117 20.28 -3.16 -2.64
C VAL A 117 20.52 -1.90 -3.48
N GLY A 118 19.76 -1.71 -4.56
CA GLY A 118 19.86 -0.53 -5.42
C GLY A 118 19.57 0.76 -4.66
N GLY A 119 18.57 0.77 -3.77
CA GLY A 119 18.26 1.93 -2.95
C GLY A 119 19.32 2.22 -1.87
N LEU A 120 19.93 1.20 -1.26
CA LEU A 120 21.08 1.41 -0.35
C LEU A 120 22.27 2.06 -1.09
N ILE A 121 22.58 1.57 -2.30
CA ILE A 121 23.63 2.14 -3.15
C ILE A 121 23.28 3.58 -3.53
N LEU A 122 22.02 3.85 -3.89
CA LEU A 122 21.55 5.19 -4.23
C LEU A 122 21.68 6.16 -3.04
N ILE A 123 21.26 5.75 -1.83
CA ILE A 123 21.40 6.55 -0.60
C ILE A 123 22.87 6.87 -0.32
N PHE A 124 23.76 5.90 -0.53
CA PHE A 124 25.19 6.10 -0.35
C PHE A 124 25.77 7.10 -1.37
N ILE A 125 25.45 6.95 -2.65
CA ILE A 125 25.91 7.85 -3.72
C ILE A 125 25.31 9.25 -3.58
N ALA A 126 24.04 9.36 -3.21
CA ALA A 126 23.32 10.62 -3.03
C ALA A 126 23.41 11.15 -1.59
N SER A 127 24.47 10.82 -0.85
CA SER A 127 24.65 11.24 0.55
C SER A 127 24.73 12.77 0.71
N ASP A 128 25.24 13.48 -0.30
CA ASP A 128 25.21 14.96 -0.35
C ASP A 128 23.78 15.53 -0.45
N TYR A 129 22.82 14.73 -0.93
CA TYR A 129 21.42 15.10 -1.13
C TYR A 129 20.48 14.36 -0.16
N LEU A 130 21.02 13.90 0.97
CA LEU A 130 20.31 13.04 1.93
C LEU A 130 19.02 13.68 2.45
N ASP A 131 18.97 15.00 2.64
CA ASP A 131 17.76 15.74 3.02
C ASP A 131 16.64 15.60 2.00
N PHE A 132 16.97 15.74 0.71
CA PHE A 132 16.01 15.59 -0.37
C PHE A 132 15.53 14.14 -0.50
N VAL A 133 16.45 13.17 -0.41
CA VAL A 133 16.12 11.74 -0.43
C VAL A 133 15.19 11.39 0.73
N ALA A 134 15.47 11.87 1.94
CA ALA A 134 14.66 11.62 3.12
C ALA A 134 13.27 12.27 3.01
N LEU A 135 13.17 13.49 2.47
CA LEU A 135 11.87 14.12 2.20
C LEU A 135 11.07 13.36 1.14
N LEU A 136 11.72 12.87 0.08
CA LEU A 136 11.07 12.06 -0.95
C LEU A 136 10.54 10.74 -0.38
N MET A 137 11.30 10.08 0.48
CA MET A 137 10.88 8.86 1.17
C MET A 137 9.64 9.09 2.05
N GLN A 138 9.40 10.32 2.50
CA GLN A 138 8.21 10.69 3.26
C GLN A 138 6.93 10.67 2.40
N ALA A 139 7.01 10.51 1.07
CA ALA A 139 5.86 10.33 0.17
C ALA A 139 5.33 8.87 0.09
N TYR A 140 5.50 8.07 1.14
CA TYR A 140 5.21 6.63 1.13
C TYR A 140 3.72 6.24 1.05
N TRP A 141 2.77 7.17 1.24
CA TRP A 141 1.35 6.91 0.98
C TRP A 141 0.96 7.12 -0.49
N LEU A 142 1.81 7.79 -1.28
CA LEU A 142 1.52 8.14 -2.67
C LEU A 142 1.18 6.93 -3.55
N PRO A 143 1.89 5.77 -3.47
CA PRO A 143 1.52 4.59 -4.25
C PRO A 143 0.12 4.04 -3.92
N GLN A 144 -0.36 4.20 -2.68
CA GLN A 144 -1.72 3.80 -2.32
C GLN A 144 -2.74 4.81 -2.85
N ILE A 145 -2.50 6.11 -2.66
CA ILE A 145 -3.40 7.18 -3.13
C ILE A 145 -3.62 7.04 -4.65
N ILE A 146 -2.55 6.80 -5.41
CA ILE A 146 -2.61 6.56 -6.86
C ILE A 146 -3.37 5.26 -7.17
N HIS A 147 -3.14 4.19 -6.41
CA HIS A 147 -3.84 2.93 -6.59
C HIS A 147 -5.35 3.08 -6.38
N ASP A 148 -5.77 3.81 -5.33
CA ASP A 148 -7.17 4.08 -5.02
C ASP A 148 -7.84 4.92 -6.11
N VAL A 149 -7.16 5.94 -6.66
CA VAL A 149 -7.67 6.73 -7.81
C VAL A 149 -7.91 5.83 -9.02
N ARG A 150 -6.92 5.01 -9.38
CA ARG A 150 -6.97 4.15 -10.57
C ARG A 150 -8.06 3.10 -10.47
N HIS A 151 -8.12 2.39 -9.34
CA HIS A 151 -9.04 1.26 -9.16
C HIS A 151 -10.40 1.67 -8.59
N GLY A 152 -10.59 2.94 -8.21
CA GLY A 152 -11.83 3.39 -7.59
C GLY A 152 -12.06 2.80 -6.20
N SER A 153 -11.00 2.31 -5.54
CA SER A 153 -11.09 1.66 -4.24
C SER A 153 -11.34 2.66 -3.10
N LYS A 154 -12.13 2.25 -2.11
CA LYS A 154 -12.38 2.99 -0.88
C LYS A 154 -12.07 2.10 0.33
N ASN A 155 -11.71 2.74 1.45
CA ASN A 155 -11.46 2.08 2.73
C ASN A 155 -10.35 1.02 2.69
N SER A 156 -9.30 1.22 1.88
CA SER A 156 -8.22 0.24 1.68
C SER A 156 -7.45 -0.05 2.98
N PHE A 157 -7.25 0.96 3.84
CA PHE A 157 -6.62 0.82 5.16
C PHE A 157 -7.55 1.22 6.31
N THR A 158 -7.35 0.62 7.49
CA THR A 158 -8.02 1.06 8.71
C THR A 158 -7.50 2.43 9.16
N HIS A 159 -8.35 3.22 9.84
CA HIS A 159 -7.91 4.53 10.38
C HIS A 159 -6.74 4.37 11.36
N PHE A 160 -6.80 3.34 12.21
CA PHE A 160 -5.73 3.03 13.16
C PHE A 160 -4.39 2.82 12.43
N PHE A 161 -4.38 2.05 11.34
CA PHE A 161 -3.18 1.81 10.55
C PHE A 161 -2.61 3.11 9.95
N ILE A 162 -3.45 3.91 9.28
CA ILE A 162 -3.02 5.17 8.64
C ILE A 162 -2.40 6.11 9.67
N PHE A 163 -3.10 6.40 10.77
CA PHE A 163 -2.63 7.35 11.77
C PHE A 163 -1.42 6.83 12.54
N SER A 164 -1.39 5.54 12.88
CA SER A 164 -0.28 4.92 13.61
C SER A 164 1.01 4.97 12.79
N ILE A 165 0.98 4.48 11.54
CA ILE A 165 2.16 4.47 10.67
C ILE A 165 2.64 5.90 10.37
N THR A 166 1.70 6.82 10.12
CA THR A 166 2.02 8.24 9.90
C THR A 166 2.71 8.85 11.12
N ALA A 167 2.18 8.61 12.32
CA ALA A 167 2.75 9.14 13.55
C ALA A 167 4.15 8.54 13.82
N THR A 168 4.31 7.21 13.73
CA THR A 168 5.59 6.57 14.04
C THR A 168 6.70 7.00 13.09
N ARG A 169 6.42 7.12 11.78
CA ARG A 169 7.42 7.54 10.78
C ARG A 169 7.74 9.02 10.86
N SER A 170 6.72 9.87 11.06
CA SER A 170 6.94 11.31 11.22
C SER A 170 7.75 11.61 12.47
N LEU A 171 7.48 10.95 13.60
CA LEU A 171 8.26 11.14 14.83
C LEU A 171 9.73 10.75 14.66
N GLN A 172 10.02 9.69 13.91
CA GLN A 172 11.39 9.29 13.62
C GLN A 172 12.12 10.33 12.75
N PHE A 173 11.46 10.83 11.69
CA PHE A 173 12.01 11.89 10.84
C PHE A 173 12.26 13.19 11.63
N LEU A 174 11.28 13.63 12.40
CA LEU A 174 11.38 14.84 13.22
C LEU A 174 12.47 14.74 14.29
N TYR A 175 12.71 13.55 14.85
CA TYR A 175 13.81 13.33 15.78
C TYR A 175 15.18 13.51 15.10
N LEU A 176 15.36 12.98 13.89
CA LEU A 176 16.65 13.01 13.19
C LEU A 176 17.02 14.39 12.65
N TRP A 177 16.06 15.14 12.10
CA TRP A 177 16.32 16.46 11.49
C TRP A 177 15.89 17.66 12.35
N GLY A 178 15.05 17.45 13.36
CA GLY A 178 14.48 18.53 14.17
C GLY A 178 15.09 18.68 15.57
N CYS A 179 15.68 17.61 16.12
CA CYS A 179 16.26 17.66 17.46
C CYS A 179 17.71 18.16 17.39
N PRO A 180 18.04 19.35 17.96
CA PRO A 180 19.40 19.87 17.94
C PRO A 180 20.35 18.98 18.76
N ALA A 181 19.90 18.51 19.94
CA ALA A 181 20.64 17.60 20.81
C ALA A 181 20.29 16.13 20.49
N GLY A 182 20.53 15.73 19.24
CA GLY A 182 20.25 14.38 18.74
C GLY A 182 21.42 13.40 18.95
N ILE A 183 21.26 12.16 18.48
CA ILE A 183 22.37 11.19 18.46
C ILE A 183 23.49 11.59 17.47
N PHE A 184 23.16 12.42 16.49
CA PHE A 184 24.06 12.95 15.46
C PHE A 184 24.59 14.36 15.82
N ASP A 185 24.85 14.62 17.10
CA ASP A 185 25.37 15.89 17.63
C ASP A 185 26.56 15.63 18.56
N GLY A 186 27.35 14.58 18.30
CA GLY A 186 28.37 14.09 19.23
C GLY A 186 29.65 13.63 18.56
N GLU A 187 30.69 13.36 19.37
CA GLU A 187 32.02 12.96 18.87
C GLU A 187 32.01 11.64 18.09
N ILE A 188 31.01 10.78 18.34
CA ILE A 188 30.87 9.45 17.72
C ILE A 188 30.25 9.54 16.32
N TYR A 189 29.29 10.46 16.11
CA TYR A 189 28.57 10.61 14.86
C TYR A 189 28.56 12.06 14.41
N PRO A 190 29.04 12.35 13.19
CA PRO A 190 28.96 13.70 12.67
C PRO A 190 27.50 14.13 12.51
N HIS A 191 27.30 15.44 12.50
CA HIS A 191 26.03 16.03 12.13
C HIS A 191 25.56 15.54 10.77
N LEU A 192 24.27 15.21 10.69
CA LEU A 192 23.62 15.03 9.40
C LEU A 192 23.76 16.33 8.59
N PRO A 193 24.07 16.26 7.29
CA PRO A 193 24.15 17.44 6.45
C PRO A 193 22.81 18.20 6.53
N GLY A 194 22.86 19.51 6.78
CA GLY A 194 21.65 20.34 6.87
C GLY A 194 20.82 20.19 8.15
N ALA A 195 21.17 19.31 9.10
CA ALA A 195 20.47 19.20 10.37
C ALA A 195 21.13 20.06 11.48
N PRO A 196 20.35 20.66 12.40
CA PRO A 196 18.88 20.65 12.43
C PRO A 196 18.26 21.63 11.43
N SER A 197 17.17 21.23 10.76
CA SER A 197 16.46 22.04 9.75
C SER A 197 14.96 22.14 10.00
N PHE A 198 14.52 23.31 10.46
CA PHE A 198 13.09 23.58 10.66
C PHE A 198 12.28 23.53 9.36
N GLU A 199 12.84 24.05 8.26
CA GLU A 199 12.18 24.07 6.95
C GLU A 199 11.86 22.66 6.44
N LEU A 200 12.82 21.73 6.58
CA LEU A 200 12.67 20.34 6.18
C LEU A 200 11.64 19.62 7.04
N CYS A 201 11.68 19.83 8.37
CA CYS A 201 10.67 19.27 9.29
C CYS A 201 9.27 19.81 8.98
N LEU A 202 9.13 21.10 8.71
CA LEU A 202 7.86 21.71 8.32
C LEU A 202 7.35 21.14 6.99
N ALA A 203 8.22 21.03 5.98
CA ALA A 203 7.88 20.42 4.69
C ALA A 203 7.42 18.97 4.85
N ALA A 204 8.12 18.17 5.67
CA ALA A 204 7.74 16.80 5.96
C ALA A 204 6.36 16.72 6.66
N VAL A 205 6.09 17.57 7.65
CA VAL A 205 4.80 17.61 8.34
C VAL A 205 3.68 18.03 7.38
N LEU A 206 3.88 19.06 6.58
CA LEU A 206 2.90 19.50 5.59
C LEU A 206 2.61 18.41 4.56
N LEU A 207 3.64 17.71 4.09
CA LEU A 207 3.51 16.59 3.17
C LEU A 207 2.72 15.43 3.79
N GLN A 208 2.89 15.14 5.08
CA GLN A 208 2.11 14.12 5.78
C GLN A 208 0.66 14.53 6.00
N VAL A 209 0.42 15.77 6.44
CA VAL A 209 -0.92 16.32 6.60
C VAL A 209 -1.66 16.28 5.27
N MET A 210 -0.99 16.65 4.17
CA MET A 210 -1.55 16.57 2.82
C MET A 210 -1.91 15.12 2.45
N GLN A 211 -0.99 14.17 2.59
CA GLN A 211 -1.23 12.76 2.24
C GLN A 211 -2.38 12.14 3.04
N VAL A 212 -2.40 12.31 4.37
CA VAL A 212 -3.47 11.77 5.21
C VAL A 212 -4.81 12.47 4.92
N SER A 213 -4.80 13.78 4.70
CA SER A 213 -6.02 14.51 4.31
C SER A 213 -6.56 14.02 2.97
N LEU A 214 -5.69 13.73 2.00
CA LEU A 214 -6.09 13.14 0.73
C LEU A 214 -6.73 11.76 0.95
N MET A 215 -6.10 10.86 1.70
CA MET A 215 -6.67 9.52 2.00
C MET A 215 -8.02 9.61 2.74
N VAL A 216 -8.15 10.51 3.71
CA VAL A 216 -9.43 10.74 4.42
C VAL A 216 -10.48 11.35 3.49
N SER A 217 -10.08 12.26 2.60
CA SER A 217 -10.99 12.84 1.61
C SER A 217 -11.48 11.81 0.59
N GLN A 218 -10.60 10.92 0.11
CA GLN A 218 -10.94 9.80 -0.77
C GLN A 218 -11.97 8.88 -0.14
N ARG A 219 -11.92 8.72 1.19
CA ARG A 219 -12.89 7.95 1.96
C ARG A 219 -14.29 8.58 1.98
N ARG A 220 -14.38 9.90 2.16
CA ARG A 220 -15.65 10.63 2.31
C ARG A 220 -16.28 11.04 0.99
N LEU A 221 -15.50 11.65 0.11
CA LEU A 221 -15.95 12.23 -1.16
C LEU A 221 -15.77 11.27 -2.34
N GLY A 222 -15.04 10.18 -2.13
CA GLY A 222 -14.71 9.18 -3.13
C GLY A 222 -13.32 9.37 -3.73
N PRO A 223 -12.72 8.29 -4.29
CA PRO A 223 -11.30 8.26 -4.62
C PRO A 223 -10.90 9.21 -5.76
N ARG A 224 -11.87 9.64 -6.58
CA ARG A 224 -11.68 10.37 -7.83
C ARG A 224 -12.11 11.85 -7.76
N TRP A 225 -12.55 12.33 -6.59
CA TRP A 225 -13.22 13.62 -6.45
C TRP A 225 -12.35 14.83 -6.83
N PHE A 226 -11.02 14.72 -6.68
CA PHE A 226 -10.06 15.80 -6.92
C PHE A 226 -9.27 15.64 -8.24
N VAL A 227 -9.55 14.61 -9.03
CA VAL A 227 -8.79 14.30 -10.26
C VAL A 227 -9.61 14.68 -11.49
N PRO A 228 -9.06 15.49 -12.42
CA PRO A 228 -9.73 15.81 -13.68
C PRO A 228 -9.96 14.55 -14.52
N TRP A 229 -11.10 14.46 -15.22
CA TRP A 229 -11.48 13.27 -16.01
C TRP A 229 -10.44 12.82 -17.04
N LEU A 230 -9.53 13.70 -17.47
CA LEU A 230 -8.42 13.40 -18.39
C LEU A 230 -7.36 12.43 -17.82
N CYS A 231 -7.15 12.41 -16.50
CA CYS A 231 -6.12 11.58 -15.86
C CYS A 231 -6.66 10.22 -15.40
N LEU A 232 -7.97 9.98 -15.55
CA LEU A 232 -8.57 8.72 -15.16
C LEU A 232 -8.42 7.68 -16.27
N PRO A 233 -8.13 6.40 -15.91
CA PRO A 233 -8.26 5.32 -16.88
C PRO A 233 -9.70 5.28 -17.38
N HIS A 234 -9.89 4.99 -18.66
CA HIS A 234 -11.22 4.88 -19.26
C HIS A 234 -12.02 3.80 -18.52
N VAL A 235 -12.94 4.22 -17.64
CA VAL A 235 -13.83 3.32 -16.91
C VAL A 235 -14.71 2.63 -17.94
N TYR A 236 -14.74 1.30 -17.94
CA TYR A 236 -15.62 0.58 -18.84
C TYR A 236 -17.06 0.93 -18.45
N ASN A 237 -17.82 1.49 -19.38
CA ASN A 237 -19.21 1.79 -19.12
C ASN A 237 -20.00 0.47 -19.14
N TYR A 238 -20.26 -0.07 -17.95
CA TYR A 238 -21.06 -1.28 -17.78
C TYR A 238 -22.53 -1.07 -18.15
N ARG A 239 -23.01 0.18 -18.15
CA ARG A 239 -24.36 0.55 -18.56
C ARG A 239 -24.34 0.94 -20.03
N ARG A 240 -24.06 -0.02 -20.90
CA ARG A 240 -24.32 0.15 -22.33
C ARG A 240 -25.81 -0.04 -22.55
N PHE A 241 -26.45 0.93 -23.19
CA PHE A 241 -27.79 0.76 -23.77
C PHE A 241 -27.70 -0.21 -24.96
N LEU A 242 -27.51 -1.49 -24.67
CA LEU A 242 -27.68 -2.55 -25.63
C LEU A 242 -29.16 -2.91 -25.71
N GLN A 243 -29.57 -3.41 -26.87
CA GLN A 243 -30.90 -3.96 -27.12
C GLN A 243 -31.35 -4.86 -25.97
N ALA A 244 -32.67 -4.83 -25.70
CA ALA A 244 -33.32 -5.60 -24.65
C ALA A 244 -32.72 -7.00 -24.53
N PRO A 245 -32.48 -7.50 -23.30
CA PRO A 245 -32.01 -8.86 -23.10
C PRO A 245 -32.82 -9.86 -23.94
N PRO A 246 -32.17 -10.84 -24.59
CA PRO A 246 -32.90 -11.92 -25.24
C PRO A 246 -33.83 -12.57 -24.20
N LEU A 247 -35.04 -12.94 -24.63
CA LEU A 247 -36.07 -13.54 -23.78
C LEU A 247 -35.47 -14.70 -22.96
N GLY A 248 -35.68 -14.70 -21.63
CA GLY A 248 -35.18 -15.74 -20.74
C GLY A 248 -33.71 -15.63 -20.31
N SER A 249 -33.06 -14.47 -20.44
CA SER A 249 -31.73 -14.30 -19.86
C SER A 249 -31.80 -14.23 -18.33
N GLU A 250 -31.14 -15.14 -17.64
CA GLU A 250 -31.11 -15.21 -16.17
C GLU A 250 -29.79 -14.69 -15.59
N CYS A 251 -29.85 -14.03 -14.44
CA CYS A 251 -28.67 -13.60 -13.70
C CYS A 251 -28.13 -14.77 -12.87
N VAL A 252 -26.95 -15.30 -13.20
CA VAL A 252 -26.34 -16.45 -12.48
C VAL A 252 -25.97 -16.17 -11.01
N ILE A 253 -26.05 -14.91 -10.55
CA ILE A 253 -25.77 -14.54 -9.16
C ILE A 253 -27.00 -14.77 -8.27
N CYS A 254 -28.16 -14.29 -8.71
CA CYS A 254 -29.42 -14.38 -7.95
C CYS A 254 -30.40 -15.42 -8.50
N MET A 255 -30.10 -16.02 -9.66
CA MET A 255 -30.93 -16.98 -10.40
C MET A 255 -32.33 -16.43 -10.77
N LEU A 256 -32.44 -15.11 -10.94
CA LEU A 256 -33.67 -14.44 -11.37
C LEU A 256 -33.53 -13.92 -12.79
N GLU A 257 -34.67 -13.79 -13.48
CA GLU A 257 -34.72 -13.26 -14.84
C GLU A 257 -34.24 -11.80 -14.90
N ILE A 258 -33.51 -11.47 -15.96
CA ILE A 258 -33.03 -10.12 -16.26
C ILE A 258 -34.09 -9.45 -17.12
N THR A 259 -35.14 -8.93 -16.50
CA THR A 259 -36.18 -8.16 -17.18
C THR A 259 -35.83 -6.67 -17.21
N SER A 260 -36.17 -6.00 -18.32
CA SER A 260 -36.01 -4.54 -18.44
C SER A 260 -37.22 -3.77 -17.89
N GLU A 261 -38.23 -4.46 -17.39
CA GLU A 261 -39.58 -3.93 -17.17
C GLU A 261 -39.75 -3.28 -15.79
N ASP A 262 -38.89 -3.56 -14.80
CA ASP A 262 -39.07 -3.13 -13.40
C ASP A 262 -38.14 -2.00 -12.95
N GLY A 263 -37.52 -1.25 -13.86
CA GLY A 263 -36.53 -0.22 -13.49
C GLY A 263 -35.24 -0.78 -12.88
N VAL A 264 -35.06 -2.10 -12.90
CA VAL A 264 -33.83 -2.79 -12.49
C VAL A 264 -32.76 -2.51 -13.53
N GLN A 265 -31.72 -1.80 -13.12
CA GLN A 265 -30.63 -1.42 -14.00
C GLN A 265 -29.81 -2.67 -14.36
N ILE A 266 -29.59 -2.88 -15.66
CA ILE A 266 -28.82 -4.00 -16.21
C ILE A 266 -27.41 -3.52 -16.53
N VAL A 267 -26.42 -4.37 -16.30
CA VAL A 267 -25.02 -4.15 -16.67
C VAL A 267 -24.52 -5.27 -17.55
N THR A 268 -23.68 -4.91 -18.52
CA THR A 268 -22.99 -5.83 -19.40
C THR A 268 -21.50 -5.73 -19.12
N THR A 269 -20.83 -6.86 -18.93
CA THR A 269 -19.38 -6.92 -18.73
C THR A 269 -18.62 -6.83 -20.06
N PRO A 270 -17.29 -6.56 -20.06
CA PRO A 270 -16.48 -6.60 -21.29
C PRO A 270 -16.43 -7.97 -21.98
N CYS A 271 -16.81 -9.05 -21.27
CA CYS A 271 -16.99 -10.38 -21.83
C CYS A 271 -18.43 -10.67 -22.28
N GLU A 272 -19.27 -9.64 -22.39
CA GLU A 272 -20.64 -9.66 -22.91
C GLU A 272 -21.65 -10.47 -22.05
N HIS A 273 -21.30 -10.76 -20.80
CA HIS A 273 -22.25 -11.35 -19.84
C HIS A 273 -23.07 -10.26 -19.14
N ARG A 274 -24.34 -10.56 -18.88
CA ARG A 274 -25.32 -9.59 -18.34
C ARG A 274 -25.72 -9.96 -16.91
N PHE A 275 -25.90 -8.95 -16.06
CA PHE A 275 -26.28 -9.11 -14.66
C PHE A 275 -27.14 -7.92 -14.21
N HIS A 276 -27.85 -8.06 -13.09
CA HIS A 276 -28.39 -6.90 -12.39
C HIS A 276 -27.24 -6.05 -11.83
N VAL A 277 -27.35 -4.72 -11.90
CA VAL A 277 -26.35 -3.77 -11.35
C VAL A 277 -26.00 -4.14 -9.91
N SER A 278 -27.01 -4.28 -9.05
CA SER A 278 -26.83 -4.56 -7.63
C SER A 278 -26.15 -5.90 -7.35
N CYS A 279 -26.39 -6.90 -8.21
CA CYS A 279 -25.76 -8.22 -8.09
C CYS A 279 -24.28 -8.15 -8.47
N LEU A 280 -23.96 -7.52 -9.61
CA LEU A 280 -22.58 -7.42 -10.06
C LEU A 280 -21.74 -6.48 -9.19
N GLU A 281 -22.30 -5.36 -8.71
CA GLU A 281 -21.63 -4.48 -7.73
C GLU A 281 -21.25 -5.25 -6.46
N ARG A 282 -22.20 -5.97 -5.83
CA ARG A 282 -21.92 -6.80 -4.65
C ARG A 282 -20.94 -7.93 -4.95
N TRP A 283 -20.98 -8.51 -6.14
CA TRP A 283 -20.04 -9.55 -6.53
C TRP A 283 -18.63 -8.99 -6.67
N MET A 284 -18.48 -7.84 -7.31
CA MET A 284 -17.18 -7.19 -7.48
C MET A 284 -16.61 -6.64 -6.17
N ASP A 285 -17.46 -6.33 -5.20
CA ASP A 285 -17.01 -6.07 -3.83
C ASP A 285 -16.32 -7.28 -3.20
N VAL A 286 -16.60 -8.51 -3.67
CA VAL A 286 -15.98 -9.77 -3.23
C VAL A 286 -14.83 -10.21 -4.15
N LYS A 287 -15.07 -10.24 -5.46
CA LYS A 287 -14.10 -10.64 -6.48
C LYS A 287 -14.26 -9.87 -7.79
N MET A 288 -13.15 -9.33 -8.29
CA MET A 288 -13.06 -8.62 -9.58
C MET A 288 -12.99 -9.57 -10.79
N GLU A 289 -13.85 -10.60 -10.84
CA GLU A 289 -13.94 -11.58 -11.92
C GLU A 289 -15.39 -11.79 -12.37
N CYS A 290 -15.60 -12.06 -13.67
CA CYS A 290 -16.93 -12.34 -14.19
C CYS A 290 -17.48 -13.66 -13.61
N PRO A 291 -18.68 -13.67 -13.00
CA PRO A 291 -19.26 -14.89 -12.44
C PRO A 291 -19.41 -16.03 -13.46
N THR A 292 -19.71 -15.71 -14.72
CA THR A 292 -19.94 -16.72 -15.77
C THR A 292 -18.65 -17.30 -16.34
N CYS A 293 -17.67 -16.47 -16.70
CA CYS A 293 -16.47 -16.92 -17.42
C CYS A 293 -15.15 -16.69 -16.70
N ARG A 294 -15.16 -16.14 -15.48
CA ARG A 294 -13.99 -15.84 -14.63
C ARG A 294 -12.94 -14.91 -15.25
N ARG A 295 -13.25 -14.24 -16.37
CA ARG A 295 -12.39 -13.18 -16.92
C ARG A 295 -12.34 -12.00 -15.94
N GLN A 296 -11.17 -11.42 -15.74
CA GLN A 296 -11.01 -10.23 -14.89
C GLN A 296 -11.86 -9.07 -15.41
N LEU A 297 -12.52 -8.38 -14.48
CA LEU A 297 -13.39 -7.25 -14.77
C LEU A 297 -12.70 -5.93 -14.40
N PRO A 298 -12.79 -4.88 -15.24
CA PRO A 298 -12.40 -3.53 -14.83
C PRO A 298 -13.28 -3.03 -13.68
N PRO A 299 -12.80 -2.13 -12.81
CA PRO A 299 -13.65 -1.52 -11.78
C PRO A 299 -14.86 -0.79 -12.38
N MET A 300 -16.03 -0.91 -11.74
CA MET A 300 -17.23 -0.10 -12.04
C MET A 300 -17.08 1.34 -11.56
#